data_AF-K4LIU8-F1
#
_entry.id   AF-K4LIU8-F1
#
_cell.length_a   1.000
_cell.length_b   1.000
_cell.length_c   1.000
_cell.angle_alpha   90.00
_cell.angle_beta   90.00
_cell.angle_gamma   90.00
#
_symmetry.space_group_name_H-M   'P 1'
#
loop_
_entity.id
_entity.type
_entity.pdbx_description
1 polymer ?
#
loop_
_entity_poly.entity_id
_entity_poly.type
_entity_poly.pdbx_seq_one_letter_code
_entity_poly.pdbx_strand_id
1 'polypeptide(L)'
;MRIGLVSDTHGELENLREATRQLVEVHNVDKIVHLGDEWEDCQVFQEVPETEAMIIPGVYAVQYRDPSIPNRIISTIEGWKILFTHSPEPHSNDLPEDPDPKELAAKQEIDIVAYGHTHIPAVEEKDYVLMVNLGHLKTEDKKGHPPSYALLEIRPREVKVKIVELTNQKTLVERTFTKKKITVTASDLKLRGLLNDTETAEKIWDALPIEGQANLWGEEIYFQIPVDAELEDGRETVELGDIGYWPPGPAVCFFFGPTPVSKGDEIRPYSPVTVIGKLVDDPKLLRKVKEKETVKITIYW
;
A
#
# COMPACT_ATOMS: atom_id res chain seq x y z
N MET A 1 -7.57 0.85 -15.34
CA MET A 1 -7.18 -0.52 -15.77
C MET A 1 -7.78 -1.58 -14.83
N ARG A 2 -8.14 -2.76 -15.33
CA ARG A 2 -8.60 -3.94 -14.57
C ARG A 2 -7.59 -5.07 -14.69
N ILE A 3 -7.17 -5.63 -13.56
CA ILE A 3 -6.20 -6.73 -13.51
C ILE A 3 -6.80 -7.92 -12.77
N GLY A 4 -6.78 -9.07 -13.42
CA GLY A 4 -7.10 -10.35 -12.79
C GLY A 4 -5.85 -10.97 -12.16
N LEU A 5 -5.97 -11.47 -10.95
CA LEU A 5 -4.89 -12.13 -10.22
C LEU A 5 -5.26 -13.59 -9.96
N VAL A 6 -4.32 -14.50 -10.24
CA VAL A 6 -4.36 -15.93 -9.92
C VAL A 6 -3.00 -16.36 -9.34
N SER A 7 -2.95 -17.42 -8.53
CA SER A 7 -1.72 -17.92 -7.90
C SER A 7 -1.96 -19.29 -7.28
N ASP A 8 -0.87 -19.98 -6.91
CA ASP A 8 -0.90 -21.18 -6.08
C ASP A 8 -1.86 -22.22 -6.67
N THR A 9 -1.57 -22.61 -7.92
CA THR A 9 -2.40 -23.49 -8.74
C THR A 9 -2.26 -24.96 -8.38
N HIS A 10 -1.10 -25.43 -7.90
CA HIS A 10 -0.86 -26.83 -7.49
C HIS A 10 -1.27 -27.87 -8.55
N GLY A 11 -1.14 -27.57 -9.83
CA GLY A 11 -1.54 -28.47 -10.93
C GLY A 11 -3.04 -28.49 -11.23
N GLU A 12 -3.83 -27.59 -10.65
CA GLU A 12 -5.29 -27.57 -10.75
C GLU A 12 -5.75 -26.79 -11.99
N LEU A 13 -5.39 -27.32 -13.16
CA LEU A 13 -5.56 -26.65 -14.45
C LEU A 13 -7.01 -26.28 -14.76
N GLU A 14 -7.98 -27.10 -14.36
CA GLU A 14 -9.40 -26.79 -14.57
C GLU A 14 -9.85 -25.57 -13.75
N ASN A 15 -9.35 -25.42 -12.52
CA ASN A 15 -9.63 -24.25 -11.70
C ASN A 15 -8.95 -23.01 -12.26
N LEU A 16 -7.72 -23.14 -12.78
CA LEU A 16 -7.03 -22.06 -13.46
C LEU A 16 -7.76 -21.62 -14.74
N ARG A 17 -8.24 -22.58 -15.56
CA ARG A 17 -9.05 -22.31 -16.75
C ARG A 17 -10.33 -21.57 -16.39
N GLU A 18 -11.07 -22.07 -15.40
CA GLU A 18 -12.32 -21.44 -14.98
C GLU A 18 -12.08 -20.04 -14.39
N ALA A 19 -11.06 -19.86 -13.55
CA ALA A 19 -10.71 -18.54 -13.02
C ALA A 19 -10.34 -17.57 -14.15
N THR A 20 -9.53 -18.02 -15.10
CA THR A 20 -9.13 -17.26 -16.30
C THR A 20 -10.36 -16.87 -17.12
N ARG A 21 -11.25 -17.82 -17.40
CA ARG A 21 -12.50 -17.58 -18.14
C ARG A 21 -13.38 -16.55 -17.43
N GLN A 22 -13.56 -16.66 -16.12
CA GLN A 22 -14.34 -15.69 -15.33
C GLN A 22 -13.71 -14.29 -15.37
N LEU A 23 -12.38 -14.19 -15.22
CA LEU A 23 -11.66 -12.92 -15.30
C LEU A 23 -11.84 -12.24 -16.67
N VAL A 24 -11.71 -12.99 -17.76
CA VAL A 24 -11.82 -12.46 -19.13
C VAL A 24 -13.28 -12.18 -19.51
N GLU A 25 -14.15 -13.18 -19.41
CA GLU A 25 -15.51 -13.10 -19.98
C GLU A 25 -16.50 -12.34 -19.09
N VAL A 26 -16.34 -12.43 -17.76
CA VAL A 26 -17.29 -11.83 -16.80
C VAL A 26 -16.78 -10.50 -16.26
N HIS A 27 -15.52 -10.45 -15.83
CA HIS A 27 -14.94 -9.23 -15.24
C HIS A 27 -14.32 -8.29 -16.27
N ASN A 28 -14.08 -8.79 -17.50
CA ASN A 28 -13.49 -8.03 -18.61
C ASN A 28 -12.18 -7.35 -18.17
N VAL A 29 -11.24 -8.16 -17.67
CA VAL A 29 -9.91 -7.68 -17.27
C VAL A 29 -9.07 -7.31 -18.49
N ASP A 30 -8.23 -6.29 -18.33
CA ASP A 30 -7.28 -5.87 -19.37
C ASP A 30 -6.05 -6.78 -19.38
N LYS A 31 -5.73 -7.40 -18.24
CA LYS A 31 -4.53 -8.21 -18.02
C LYS A 31 -4.75 -9.25 -16.93
N ILE A 32 -4.08 -10.39 -17.05
CA ILE A 32 -3.99 -11.42 -16.01
C ILE A 32 -2.56 -11.43 -15.45
N VAL A 33 -2.43 -11.63 -14.13
CA VAL A 33 -1.14 -11.87 -13.47
C VAL A 33 -1.22 -13.16 -12.67
N HIS A 34 -0.32 -14.09 -12.97
CA HIS A 34 -0.09 -15.28 -12.16
C HIS A 34 1.01 -15.00 -11.14
N LEU A 35 0.71 -15.03 -9.85
CA LEU A 35 1.62 -14.65 -8.76
C LEU A 35 2.50 -15.81 -8.28
N GLY A 36 2.64 -16.84 -9.09
CA GLY A 36 3.60 -17.92 -8.91
C GLY A 36 3.05 -19.16 -8.25
N ASP A 37 3.99 -20.00 -7.85
CA ASP A 37 3.89 -21.44 -7.61
C ASP A 37 4.19 -22.25 -8.89
N GLU A 38 3.28 -23.10 -9.37
CA GLU A 38 3.50 -24.00 -10.51
C GLU A 38 3.56 -23.25 -11.85
N TRP A 39 4.78 -22.92 -12.28
CA TRP A 39 5.05 -22.21 -13.53
C TRP A 39 4.44 -22.89 -14.77
N GLU A 40 4.52 -24.22 -14.83
CA GLU A 40 4.06 -25.02 -15.97
C GLU A 40 2.55 -24.91 -16.21
N ASP A 41 1.76 -24.60 -15.18
CA ASP A 41 0.31 -24.45 -15.28
C ASP A 41 -0.08 -23.23 -16.14
N CYS A 42 0.81 -22.23 -16.22
CA CYS A 42 0.59 -20.99 -16.97
C CYS A 42 0.43 -21.20 -18.49
N GLN A 43 0.67 -22.41 -19.01
CA GLN A 43 0.32 -22.76 -20.39
C GLN A 43 -1.18 -22.57 -20.68
N VAL A 44 -2.05 -22.61 -19.66
CA VAL A 44 -3.49 -22.34 -19.78
C VAL A 44 -3.77 -20.97 -20.41
N PHE A 45 -2.91 -19.96 -20.20
CA PHE A 45 -3.12 -18.63 -20.78
C PHE A 45 -3.00 -18.61 -22.31
N GLN A 46 -2.45 -19.66 -22.94
CA GLN A 46 -2.47 -19.80 -24.41
C GLN A 46 -3.88 -20.01 -24.97
N GLU A 47 -4.84 -20.40 -24.12
CA GLU A 47 -6.25 -20.57 -24.48
C GLU A 47 -7.00 -19.23 -24.58
N VAL A 48 -6.42 -18.13 -24.08
CA VAL A 48 -6.97 -16.75 -24.13
C VAL A 48 -5.93 -15.75 -24.67
N PRO A 49 -5.41 -15.95 -25.89
CA PRO A 49 -4.24 -15.23 -26.41
C PRO A 49 -4.46 -13.72 -26.59
N GLU A 50 -5.71 -13.25 -26.60
CA GLU A 50 -6.06 -11.83 -26.70
C GLU A 50 -5.86 -11.07 -25.39
N THR A 51 -5.79 -11.77 -24.25
CA THR A 51 -5.59 -11.16 -22.92
C THR A 51 -4.12 -11.30 -22.51
N GLU A 52 -3.45 -10.17 -22.24
CA GLU A 52 -2.07 -10.19 -21.79
C GLU A 52 -1.94 -10.94 -20.45
N ALA A 53 -0.97 -11.85 -20.34
CA ALA A 53 -0.64 -12.55 -19.11
C ALA A 53 0.79 -12.22 -18.65
N MET A 54 0.95 -11.84 -17.39
CA MET A 54 2.24 -11.73 -16.71
C MET A 54 2.40 -12.89 -15.73
N ILE A 55 3.57 -13.51 -15.70
CA ILE A 55 3.83 -14.69 -14.87
C ILE A 55 4.99 -14.36 -13.92
N ILE A 56 4.75 -14.54 -12.63
CA ILE A 56 5.75 -14.50 -11.58
C ILE A 56 6.10 -15.95 -11.22
N PRO A 57 7.39 -16.32 -11.10
CA PRO A 57 7.77 -17.67 -10.68
C PRO A 57 7.47 -17.92 -9.19
N GLY A 58 7.08 -19.15 -8.85
CA GLY A 58 7.05 -19.59 -7.46
C GLY A 58 8.44 -19.71 -6.86
N VAL A 59 8.61 -19.49 -5.56
CA VAL A 59 9.91 -19.49 -4.88
C VAL A 59 10.68 -20.82 -4.96
N TYR A 60 10.01 -21.91 -5.34
CA TYR A 60 10.59 -23.24 -5.54
C TYR A 60 10.67 -23.66 -7.01
N ALA A 61 10.16 -22.85 -7.93
CA ALA A 61 10.20 -23.11 -9.37
C ALA A 61 11.65 -23.05 -9.88
N VAL A 62 12.00 -23.85 -10.88
CA VAL A 62 13.35 -23.84 -11.49
C VAL A 62 13.66 -22.47 -12.08
N GLN A 63 12.63 -21.84 -12.65
CA GLN A 63 12.61 -20.51 -13.25
C GLN A 63 12.99 -19.43 -12.23
N TYR A 64 12.70 -19.63 -10.94
CA TYR A 64 13.07 -18.68 -9.87
C TYR A 64 14.59 -18.51 -9.71
N ARG A 65 15.37 -19.50 -10.18
CA ARG A 65 16.83 -19.49 -10.13
C ARG A 65 17.47 -18.99 -11.42
N ASP A 66 16.68 -18.70 -12.44
CA ASP A 66 17.16 -18.17 -13.71
C ASP A 66 17.24 -16.63 -13.62
N PRO A 67 18.44 -16.02 -13.59
CA PRO A 67 18.58 -14.57 -13.47
C PRO A 67 18.03 -13.79 -14.68
N SER A 68 17.66 -14.45 -15.77
CA SER A 68 16.98 -13.82 -16.92
C SER A 68 15.47 -13.68 -16.72
N ILE A 69 14.90 -14.36 -15.72
CA ILE A 69 13.48 -14.31 -15.37
C ILE A 69 13.33 -13.49 -14.07
N PRO A 70 12.62 -12.36 -14.08
CA PRO A 70 12.44 -11.56 -12.87
C PRO A 70 11.53 -12.29 -11.87
N ASN A 71 12.02 -12.51 -10.65
CA ASN A 71 11.22 -13.09 -9.56
C ASN A 71 10.17 -12.13 -9.01
N ARG A 72 10.40 -10.83 -9.23
CA ARG A 72 9.60 -9.73 -8.69
C ARG A 72 9.49 -8.64 -9.75
N ILE A 73 8.27 -8.20 -10.04
CA ILE A 73 8.02 -7.18 -11.06
C ILE A 73 7.31 -5.99 -10.43
N ILE A 74 7.91 -4.81 -10.55
CA ILE A 74 7.27 -3.55 -10.16
C ILE A 74 6.67 -2.90 -11.42
N SER A 75 5.37 -2.65 -11.41
CA SER A 75 4.67 -1.95 -12.49
C SER A 75 4.04 -0.66 -11.97
N THR A 76 4.09 0.41 -12.76
CA THR A 76 3.32 1.63 -12.48
C THR A 76 2.05 1.64 -13.34
N ILE A 77 0.89 1.55 -12.70
CA ILE A 77 -0.41 1.44 -13.36
C ILE A 77 -1.32 2.51 -12.79
N GLU A 78 -1.78 3.45 -13.64
CA GLU A 78 -2.60 4.59 -13.22
C GLU A 78 -1.97 5.34 -12.03
N GLY A 79 -0.64 5.51 -12.02
CA GLY A 79 0.08 6.16 -10.93
C GLY A 79 0.29 5.32 -9.66
N TRP A 80 -0.25 4.11 -9.56
CA TRP A 80 0.03 3.14 -8.49
C TRP A 80 1.24 2.28 -8.84
N LYS A 81 2.21 2.20 -7.94
CA LYS A 81 3.35 1.28 -8.05
C LYS A 81 2.99 -0.03 -7.38
N ILE A 82 2.89 -1.08 -8.17
CA ILE A 82 2.45 -2.40 -7.73
C ILE A 82 3.61 -3.37 -7.86
N LEU A 83 3.98 -4.02 -6.76
CA LEU A 83 4.88 -5.15 -6.73
C LEU A 83 4.07 -6.44 -6.92
N PHE A 84 4.37 -7.17 -7.98
CA PHE A 84 3.90 -8.54 -8.18
C PHE A 84 5.03 -9.50 -7.77
N THR A 85 4.76 -10.38 -6.80
CA THR A 85 5.74 -11.30 -6.20
C THR A 85 5.02 -12.55 -5.69
N HIS A 86 5.69 -13.71 -5.63
CA HIS A 86 5.08 -14.87 -4.98
C HIS A 86 5.11 -14.75 -3.45
N SER A 87 6.27 -14.40 -2.89
CA SER A 87 6.45 -14.17 -1.46
C SER A 87 6.39 -12.66 -1.14
N PRO A 88 5.62 -12.23 -0.12
CA PRO A 88 5.62 -10.83 0.34
C PRO A 88 6.86 -10.50 1.21
N GLU A 89 7.71 -11.49 1.43
CA GLU A 89 8.85 -11.46 2.33
C GLU A 89 10.10 -11.97 1.59
N PRO A 90 11.32 -11.54 1.99
CA PRO A 90 12.56 -12.13 1.48
C PRO A 90 12.58 -13.64 1.69
N HIS A 91 13.00 -14.37 0.66
CA HIS A 91 13.08 -15.81 0.68
C HIS A 91 14.53 -16.28 0.53
N SER A 92 14.87 -17.43 1.10
CA SER A 92 16.24 -17.98 1.02
C SER A 92 16.69 -18.36 -0.39
N ASN A 93 15.74 -18.43 -1.34
CA ASN A 93 16.00 -18.69 -2.76
C ASN A 93 16.07 -17.40 -3.59
N ASP A 94 15.89 -16.22 -2.99
CA ASP A 94 16.03 -14.94 -3.70
C ASP A 94 17.42 -14.83 -4.31
N LEU A 95 17.47 -14.32 -5.54
CA LEU A 95 18.71 -13.94 -6.19
C LEU A 95 19.24 -12.64 -5.56
N PRO A 96 20.56 -12.40 -5.60
CA PRO A 96 21.15 -11.20 -4.99
C PRO A 96 20.53 -9.87 -5.44
N GLU A 97 20.01 -9.83 -6.67
CA GLU A 97 19.45 -8.61 -7.27
C GLU A 97 17.92 -8.52 -7.17
N ASP A 98 17.28 -9.51 -6.55
CA ASP A 98 15.83 -9.47 -6.35
C ASP A 98 15.48 -8.35 -5.37
N PRO A 99 14.53 -7.47 -5.72
CA PRO A 99 14.18 -6.34 -4.87
C PRO A 99 13.51 -6.84 -3.58
N ASP A 100 13.94 -6.34 -2.42
CA ASP A 100 13.36 -6.71 -1.13
C ASP A 100 11.99 -6.01 -0.93
N PRO A 101 10.87 -6.75 -0.80
CA PRO A 101 9.54 -6.18 -0.61
C PRO A 101 9.44 -5.31 0.65
N LYS A 102 10.14 -5.68 1.74
CA LYS A 102 10.14 -4.93 2.99
C LYS A 102 10.89 -3.61 2.83
N GLU A 103 12.03 -3.62 2.15
CA GLU A 103 12.75 -2.38 1.90
C GLU A 103 11.96 -1.45 1.00
N LEU A 104 11.34 -1.97 -0.06
CA LEU A 104 10.49 -1.19 -0.97
C LEU A 104 9.32 -0.55 -0.21
N ALA A 105 8.65 -1.33 0.65
CA ALA A 105 7.54 -0.84 1.47
C ALA A 105 8.01 0.23 2.47
N ALA A 106 9.09 -0.04 3.21
CA ALA A 106 9.64 0.90 4.19
C ALA A 106 10.08 2.23 3.54
N LYS A 107 10.65 2.17 2.33
CA LYS A 107 11.06 3.36 1.54
C LYS A 107 9.89 4.01 0.79
N GLN A 108 8.67 3.48 0.89
CA GLN A 108 7.48 3.95 0.17
C GLN A 108 7.70 4.00 -1.35
N GLU A 109 8.47 3.04 -1.86
CA GLU A 109 8.77 2.90 -3.29
C GLU A 109 7.69 2.11 -4.03
N ILE A 110 6.79 1.46 -3.31
CA ILE A 110 5.62 0.74 -3.82
C ILE A 110 4.38 1.16 -3.02
N ASP A 111 3.20 1.10 -3.66
CA ASP A 111 1.92 1.40 -3.02
C ASP A 111 1.10 0.10 -2.77
N ILE A 112 1.34 -0.97 -3.55
CA ILE A 112 0.60 -2.24 -3.46
C ILE A 112 1.58 -3.42 -3.59
N VAL A 113 1.40 -4.47 -2.81
CA VAL A 113 2.04 -5.79 -2.98
C VAL A 113 0.95 -6.82 -3.26
N ALA A 114 0.94 -7.38 -4.47
CA ALA A 114 0.09 -8.51 -4.84
C ALA A 114 0.91 -9.81 -4.78
N TYR A 115 0.45 -10.78 -3.99
CA TYR A 115 1.21 -12.00 -3.71
C TYR A 115 0.36 -13.25 -3.45
N GLY A 116 1.05 -14.41 -3.39
CA GLY A 116 0.48 -15.74 -3.15
C GLY A 116 1.05 -16.40 -1.88
N HIS A 117 1.51 -17.64 -1.98
CA HIS A 117 2.34 -18.38 -1.00
C HIS A 117 1.63 -18.84 0.29
N THR A 118 0.87 -17.98 0.95
CA THR A 118 0.25 -18.32 2.24
C THR A 118 -1.03 -19.13 2.07
N HIS A 119 -1.67 -19.03 0.89
CA HIS A 119 -2.99 -19.56 0.55
C HIS A 119 -4.16 -18.92 1.34
N ILE A 120 -3.93 -17.82 2.07
CA ILE A 120 -4.96 -17.19 2.88
C ILE A 120 -5.38 -15.88 2.18
N PRO A 121 -6.62 -15.78 1.67
CA PRO A 121 -7.10 -14.55 1.05
C PRO A 121 -7.18 -13.42 2.07
N ALA A 122 -6.48 -12.32 1.81
CA ALA A 122 -6.38 -11.18 2.70
C ALA A 122 -6.13 -9.89 1.92
N VAL A 123 -6.75 -8.80 2.39
CA VAL A 123 -6.54 -7.44 1.88
C VAL A 123 -6.35 -6.53 3.08
N GLU A 124 -5.12 -6.06 3.28
CA GLU A 124 -4.72 -5.33 4.49
C GLU A 124 -3.81 -4.15 4.11
N GLU A 125 -3.95 -3.02 4.80
CA GLU A 125 -2.98 -1.93 4.70
C GLU A 125 -1.94 -2.09 5.81
N LYS A 126 -0.66 -2.15 5.44
CA LYS A 126 0.46 -2.25 6.37
C LYS A 126 1.51 -1.22 6.00
N ASP A 127 1.86 -0.35 6.94
CA ASP A 127 2.86 0.70 6.72
C ASP A 127 2.57 1.53 5.46
N TYR A 128 1.30 1.91 5.23
CA TYR A 128 0.80 2.64 4.05
C TYR A 128 0.89 1.88 2.72
N VAL A 129 1.20 0.59 2.74
CA VAL A 129 1.24 -0.29 1.56
C VAL A 129 0.09 -1.27 1.61
N LEU A 130 -0.65 -1.38 0.50
CA LEU A 130 -1.75 -2.31 0.35
C LEU A 130 -1.24 -3.72 0.04
N MET A 131 -1.44 -4.65 0.96
CA MET A 131 -1.09 -6.06 0.83
C MET A 131 -2.30 -6.85 0.32
N VAL A 132 -2.15 -7.55 -0.81
CA VAL A 132 -3.21 -8.35 -1.45
C VAL A 132 -2.74 -9.79 -1.65
N ASN A 133 -3.28 -10.70 -0.83
CA ASN A 133 -3.16 -12.15 -1.04
C ASN A 133 -4.49 -12.68 -1.57
N LEU A 134 -4.47 -13.38 -2.71
CA LEU A 134 -5.70 -13.87 -3.32
C LEU A 134 -6.17 -15.23 -2.81
N GLY A 135 -5.41 -15.92 -1.95
CA GLY A 135 -5.67 -17.31 -1.58
C GLY A 135 -4.94 -18.31 -2.49
N HIS A 136 -5.67 -19.26 -3.05
CA HIS A 136 -5.13 -20.35 -3.89
C HIS A 136 -6.15 -20.86 -4.89
N LEU A 137 -5.75 -21.71 -5.84
CA LEU A 137 -6.66 -22.37 -6.77
C LEU A 137 -6.85 -23.87 -6.54
N LYS A 138 -6.29 -24.44 -5.47
CA LYS A 138 -6.55 -25.84 -5.09
C LYS A 138 -8.04 -26.17 -4.93
N THR A 139 -8.41 -27.36 -5.40
CA THR A 139 -9.79 -27.87 -5.30
C THR A 139 -10.19 -28.16 -3.85
N GLU A 140 -9.24 -28.64 -3.04
CA GLU A 140 -9.44 -28.85 -1.61
C GLU A 140 -9.27 -27.55 -0.82
N ASP A 141 -10.04 -27.42 0.25
CA ASP A 141 -9.85 -26.37 1.25
C ASP A 141 -8.39 -26.34 1.74
N LYS A 142 -7.78 -25.16 1.72
CA LYS A 142 -6.46 -24.95 2.32
C LYS A 142 -6.60 -23.92 3.44
N LYS A 143 -6.31 -24.38 4.66
CA LYS A 143 -6.31 -23.54 5.87
C LYS A 143 -7.67 -22.86 6.16
N GLY A 144 -8.79 -23.47 5.75
CA GLY A 144 -10.14 -22.97 5.98
C GLY A 144 -10.67 -22.06 4.87
N HIS A 145 -10.01 -22.01 3.71
CA HIS A 145 -10.36 -21.13 2.60
C HIS A 145 -10.65 -21.92 1.32
N PRO A 146 -11.68 -21.53 0.55
CA PRO A 146 -11.98 -22.14 -0.75
C PRO A 146 -11.06 -21.58 -1.84
N PRO A 147 -10.95 -22.25 -3.01
CA PRO A 147 -10.25 -21.69 -4.15
C PRO A 147 -10.81 -20.32 -4.55
N SER A 148 -9.92 -19.38 -4.85
CA SER A 148 -10.26 -17.99 -5.11
C SER A 148 -9.29 -17.31 -6.08
N TYR A 149 -9.78 -16.24 -6.69
CA TYR A 149 -9.00 -15.32 -7.52
C TYR A 149 -9.29 -13.88 -7.08
N ALA A 150 -8.50 -12.91 -7.54
CA ALA A 150 -8.73 -11.51 -7.21
C ALA A 150 -8.83 -10.61 -8.44
N LEU A 151 -9.52 -9.49 -8.27
CA LEU A 151 -9.68 -8.41 -9.24
C LEU A 151 -9.16 -7.12 -8.62
N LEU A 152 -8.28 -6.43 -9.34
CA LEU A 152 -7.89 -5.05 -9.06
C LEU A 152 -8.54 -4.14 -10.11
N GLU A 153 -9.46 -3.27 -9.71
CA GLU A 153 -9.91 -2.16 -10.54
C GLU A 153 -9.13 -0.90 -10.13
N ILE A 154 -8.16 -0.52 -10.96
CA ILE A 154 -7.19 0.54 -10.66
C ILE A 154 -7.57 1.79 -11.44
N ARG A 155 -7.66 2.91 -10.72
CA ARG A 155 -7.85 4.26 -11.22
C ARG A 155 -6.79 5.18 -10.62
N PRO A 156 -6.55 6.38 -11.18
CA PRO A 156 -5.50 7.29 -10.71
C PRO A 156 -5.46 7.58 -9.21
N ARG A 157 -6.61 7.51 -8.52
CA ARG A 157 -6.74 7.88 -7.10
C ARG A 157 -7.27 6.77 -6.22
N GLU A 158 -7.69 5.67 -6.83
CA GLU A 158 -8.49 4.65 -6.18
C GLU A 158 -8.11 3.29 -6.74
N VAL A 159 -7.91 2.32 -5.85
CA VAL A 159 -7.87 0.91 -6.22
C VAL A 159 -8.96 0.18 -5.48
N LYS A 160 -9.81 -0.51 -6.23
CA LYS A 160 -10.79 -1.44 -5.67
C LYS A 160 -10.24 -2.85 -5.80
N VAL A 161 -10.18 -3.55 -4.68
CA VAL A 161 -9.75 -4.95 -4.58
C VAL A 161 -10.96 -5.81 -4.27
N LYS A 162 -11.13 -6.88 -5.04
CA LYS A 162 -12.17 -7.88 -4.80
C LYS A 162 -11.56 -9.28 -4.88
N ILE A 163 -11.69 -10.07 -3.82
CA ILE A 163 -11.36 -11.50 -3.82
C ILE A 163 -12.66 -12.28 -3.95
N VAL A 164 -12.69 -13.22 -4.89
CA VAL A 164 -13.88 -13.97 -5.28
C VAL A 164 -13.61 -15.46 -5.14
N GLU A 165 -14.52 -16.16 -4.46
CA GLU A 165 -14.54 -17.62 -4.41
C GLU A 165 -14.87 -18.18 -5.81
N LEU A 166 -14.04 -19.09 -6.29
CA LEU A 166 -14.13 -19.62 -7.66
C LEU A 166 -15.42 -20.39 -7.91
N THR A 167 -15.87 -21.19 -6.95
CA THR A 167 -16.93 -22.19 -7.17
C THR A 167 -18.33 -21.57 -7.26
N ASN A 168 -18.62 -20.57 -6.43
CA ASN A 168 -19.95 -19.99 -6.27
C ASN A 168 -19.98 -18.48 -6.57
N GLN A 169 -18.83 -17.89 -6.95
CA GLN A 169 -18.67 -16.47 -7.26
C GLN A 169 -19.00 -15.53 -6.09
N LYS A 170 -18.97 -16.04 -4.85
CA LYS A 170 -19.15 -15.25 -3.63
C LYS A 170 -17.94 -14.33 -3.44
N THR A 171 -18.22 -13.06 -3.18
CA THR A 171 -17.19 -12.12 -2.73
C THR A 171 -16.70 -12.52 -1.34
N LEU A 172 -15.42 -12.89 -1.22
CA LEU A 172 -14.77 -13.19 0.05
C LEU A 172 -14.32 -11.90 0.75
N VAL A 173 -13.72 -10.99 -0.03
CA VAL A 173 -13.24 -9.68 0.44
C VAL A 173 -13.53 -8.64 -0.64
N GLU A 174 -14.00 -7.46 -0.24
CA GLU A 174 -14.10 -6.29 -1.11
C GLU A 174 -13.71 -5.05 -0.30
N ARG A 175 -12.75 -4.30 -0.84
CA ARG A 175 -12.20 -3.09 -0.22
C ARG A 175 -11.83 -2.08 -1.30
N THR A 176 -11.93 -0.81 -0.97
CA THR A 176 -11.52 0.30 -1.83
C THR A 176 -10.50 1.12 -1.07
N PHE A 177 -9.38 1.42 -1.70
CA PHE A 177 -8.29 2.20 -1.12
C PHE A 177 -8.08 3.45 -1.95
N THR A 178 -7.84 4.56 -1.26
CA THR A 178 -7.56 5.84 -1.89
C THR A 178 -6.15 6.29 -1.57
N LYS A 179 -5.53 6.96 -2.54
CA LYS A 179 -4.15 7.43 -2.41
C LYS A 179 -4.13 8.80 -1.76
N LYS A 180 -3.97 8.87 -0.43
CA LYS A 180 -3.96 10.15 0.30
C LYS A 180 -2.59 10.81 0.33
N LYS A 181 -2.09 11.15 -0.85
CA LYS A 181 -0.78 11.78 -1.06
C LYS A 181 -0.85 13.29 -0.87
N ILE A 182 -0.12 13.80 0.12
CA ILE A 182 -0.04 15.23 0.42
C ILE A 182 1.36 15.81 0.21
N THR A 183 1.42 17.03 -0.28
CA THR A 183 2.64 17.83 -0.31
C THR A 183 2.53 18.90 0.76
N VAL A 184 3.54 18.95 1.62
CA VAL A 184 3.79 20.03 2.59
C VAL A 184 4.78 21.00 1.97
N THR A 185 4.43 22.27 1.92
CA THR A 185 5.28 23.34 1.39
C THR A 185 5.51 24.44 2.41
N ALA A 186 6.74 24.96 2.46
CA ALA A 186 7.13 26.10 3.27
C ALA A 186 8.28 26.84 2.55
N SER A 187 8.05 28.07 2.10
CA SER A 187 8.93 28.78 1.15
C SER A 187 9.32 27.89 -0.04
N ASP A 188 10.62 27.59 -0.22
CA ASP A 188 11.15 26.75 -1.30
C ASP A 188 11.19 25.25 -0.94
N LEU A 189 10.87 24.89 0.33
CA LEU A 189 10.83 23.51 0.78
C LEU A 189 9.54 22.84 0.30
N LYS A 190 9.69 21.64 -0.26
CA LYS A 190 8.59 20.76 -0.67
C LYS A 190 8.87 19.36 -0.14
N LEU A 191 8.00 18.85 0.72
CA LEU A 191 8.07 17.49 1.26
C LEU A 191 6.78 16.75 0.95
N ARG A 192 6.90 15.46 0.65
CA ARG A 192 5.79 14.55 0.44
C ARG A 192 5.42 13.85 1.75
N GLY A 193 4.15 13.56 1.91
CA GLY A 193 3.60 12.72 2.97
C GLY A 193 2.41 11.91 2.50
N LEU A 194 1.99 10.99 3.36
CA LEU A 194 0.83 10.13 3.21
C LEU A 194 -0.06 10.31 4.44
N LEU A 195 -1.37 10.42 4.23
CA LEU A 195 -2.34 10.33 5.32
C LEU A 195 -2.85 8.89 5.45
N ASN A 196 -3.18 8.47 6.67
CA ASN A 196 -3.71 7.14 6.97
C ASN A 196 -5.26 7.11 6.84
N ASP A 197 -5.88 6.05 7.36
CA ASP A 197 -7.32 5.76 7.30
C ASP A 197 -8.11 6.23 8.54
N THR A 198 -7.49 6.98 9.45
CA THR A 198 -8.18 7.57 10.62
C THR A 198 -9.31 8.51 10.17
N GLU A 199 -10.40 8.58 10.94
CA GLU A 199 -11.50 9.51 10.65
C GLU A 199 -11.01 10.96 10.66
N THR A 200 -10.04 11.26 11.51
CA THR A 200 -9.37 12.55 11.59
C THR A 200 -8.59 12.87 10.30
N ALA A 201 -7.84 11.91 9.76
CA ALA A 201 -7.14 12.07 8.49
C ALA A 201 -8.11 12.30 7.31
N GLU A 202 -9.26 11.62 7.28
CA GLU A 202 -10.29 11.84 6.26
C GLU A 202 -10.84 13.27 6.29
N LYS A 203 -11.19 13.79 7.47
CA LYS A 203 -11.68 15.17 7.59
C LYS A 203 -10.64 16.20 7.13
N ILE A 204 -9.37 15.94 7.41
CA ILE A 204 -8.27 16.80 6.97
C ILE A 204 -8.09 16.73 5.46
N TRP A 205 -8.13 15.52 4.89
CA TRP A 205 -8.06 15.29 3.45
C TRP A 205 -9.16 16.05 2.69
N ASP A 206 -10.40 15.98 3.17
CA ASP A 206 -11.55 16.68 2.59
C ASP A 206 -11.45 18.21 2.70
N ALA A 207 -10.71 18.73 3.68
CA ALA A 207 -10.47 20.15 3.86
C ALA A 207 -9.30 20.70 3.01
N LEU A 208 -8.50 19.84 2.38
CA LEU A 208 -7.36 20.29 1.57
C LEU A 208 -7.80 21.09 0.33
N PRO A 209 -7.05 22.15 -0.07
CA PRO A 209 -5.80 22.60 0.53
C PRO A 209 -6.00 23.44 1.79
N ILE A 210 -5.10 23.27 2.77
CA ILE A 210 -5.06 24.07 4.01
C ILE A 210 -3.70 24.74 4.16
N GLU A 211 -3.68 25.92 4.78
CA GLU A 211 -2.45 26.67 5.06
C GLU A 211 -2.56 27.44 6.37
N GLY A 212 -1.41 27.71 6.98
CA GLY A 212 -1.32 28.49 8.21
C GLY A 212 0.10 28.96 8.48
N GLN A 213 0.26 29.78 9.50
CA GLN A 213 1.58 30.23 9.95
C GLN A 213 2.19 29.20 10.91
N ALA A 214 3.41 28.75 10.62
CA ALA A 214 4.15 27.82 11.46
C ALA A 214 4.36 28.39 12.87
N ASN A 215 4.09 27.56 13.87
CA ASN A 215 4.61 27.71 15.23
C ASN A 215 5.63 26.60 15.46
N LEU A 216 6.76 26.95 16.09
CA LEU A 216 7.84 26.03 16.40
C LEU A 216 7.80 25.65 17.88
N TRP A 217 7.96 24.36 18.17
CA TRP A 217 8.06 23.87 19.54
C TRP A 217 9.09 22.74 19.65
N GLY A 218 10.36 23.10 19.88
CA GLY A 218 11.47 22.17 19.70
C GLY A 218 11.59 21.77 18.23
N GLU A 219 11.67 20.47 17.94
CA GLU A 219 11.70 19.92 16.59
C GLU A 219 10.32 19.45 16.10
N GLU A 220 9.33 20.33 16.30
CA GLU A 220 7.94 20.23 15.85
C GLU A 220 7.52 21.54 15.17
N ILE A 221 6.82 21.44 14.04
CA ILE A 221 6.06 22.54 13.44
C ILE A 221 4.58 22.23 13.59
N TYR A 222 3.79 23.19 14.05
CA TYR A 222 2.34 23.07 14.05
C TYR A 222 1.64 24.36 13.62
N PHE A 223 0.48 24.21 13.00
CA PHE A 223 -0.40 25.35 12.68
C PHE A 223 -1.86 24.94 12.71
N GLN A 224 -2.73 25.88 13.09
CA GLN A 224 -4.16 25.64 13.21
C GLN A 224 -4.82 25.46 11.85
N ILE A 225 -5.81 24.57 11.80
CA ILE A 225 -6.55 24.23 10.59
C ILE A 225 -8.06 24.33 10.83
N PRO A 226 -8.89 24.51 9.79
CA PRO A 226 -10.33 24.65 9.92
C PRO A 226 -11.05 23.29 10.06
N VAL A 227 -10.43 22.35 10.78
CA VAL A 227 -10.97 20.99 11.01
C VAL A 227 -11.07 20.77 12.50
N ASP A 228 -12.24 20.33 12.95
CA ASP A 228 -12.49 19.95 14.34
C ASP A 228 -12.73 18.44 14.43
N ALA A 229 -11.97 17.79 15.29
CA ALA A 229 -11.99 16.36 15.50
C ALA A 229 -11.59 16.06 16.95
N GLU A 230 -12.18 15.00 17.51
CA GLU A 230 -11.80 14.49 18.83
C GLU A 230 -10.50 13.67 18.74
N LEU A 231 -9.90 13.37 19.89
CA LEU A 231 -8.71 12.53 19.96
C LEU A 231 -9.05 11.08 19.59
N GLU A 232 -8.55 10.63 18.46
CA GLU A 232 -8.63 9.26 17.95
C GLU A 232 -7.27 8.56 18.16
N ASP A 233 -7.28 7.34 18.70
CA ASP A 233 -6.08 6.53 19.04
C ASP A 233 -4.90 7.36 19.60
N GLY A 234 -5.18 8.14 20.65
CA GLY A 234 -4.28 9.16 21.15
C GLY A 234 -2.89 8.63 21.51
N ARG A 235 -1.86 9.17 20.87
CA ARG A 235 -0.46 8.81 21.06
C ARG A 235 0.27 9.82 21.93
N GLU A 236 0.81 9.35 23.05
CA GLU A 236 1.70 10.13 23.91
C GLU A 236 3.09 10.34 23.32
N THR A 237 3.52 9.42 22.47
CA THR A 237 4.83 9.45 21.81
C THR A 237 4.62 9.15 20.34
N VAL A 238 5.42 9.77 19.49
CA VAL A 238 5.36 9.65 18.03
C VAL A 238 6.72 9.29 17.47
N GLU A 239 6.76 8.87 16.21
CA GLU A 239 7.98 8.57 15.48
C GLU A 239 8.46 9.76 14.66
N LEU A 240 9.73 9.70 14.25
CA LEU A 240 10.30 10.69 13.35
C LEU A 240 9.55 10.69 12.01
N GLY A 241 9.07 11.86 11.60
CA GLY A 241 8.31 12.04 10.37
C GLY A 241 6.81 11.88 10.51
N ASP A 242 6.30 11.51 11.69
CA ASP A 242 4.85 11.43 11.90
C ASP A 242 4.18 12.80 11.70
N ILE A 243 2.97 12.73 11.15
CA ILE A 243 2.05 13.85 11.01
C ILE A 243 0.95 13.63 12.03
N GLY A 244 0.82 14.55 12.98
CA GLY A 244 -0.18 14.49 14.04
C GLY A 244 -1.29 15.51 13.84
N TYR A 245 -2.46 15.23 14.40
CA TYR A 245 -3.49 16.22 14.68
C TYR A 245 -3.57 16.44 16.19
N TRP A 246 -3.54 17.70 16.61
CA TRP A 246 -3.60 18.10 18.02
C TRP A 246 -4.96 18.75 18.32
N PRO A 247 -5.90 18.02 18.96
CA PRO A 247 -7.26 18.50 19.19
C PRO A 247 -7.40 19.76 20.08
N PRO A 248 -6.64 19.92 21.19
CA PRO A 248 -6.81 21.07 22.09
C PRO A 248 -6.62 22.45 21.42
N GLY A 249 -5.77 22.51 20.40
CA GLY A 249 -5.62 23.67 19.55
C GLY A 249 -5.67 23.21 18.10
N PRO A 250 -6.86 23.00 17.50
CA PRO A 250 -7.09 22.23 16.28
C PRO A 250 -6.05 22.48 15.19
N ALA A 251 -4.98 21.68 15.21
CA ALA A 251 -3.76 21.92 14.44
C ALA A 251 -3.19 20.63 13.88
N VAL A 252 -2.50 20.77 12.75
CA VAL A 252 -1.63 19.72 12.22
C VAL A 252 -0.22 19.96 12.74
N CYS A 253 0.42 18.89 13.19
CA CYS A 253 1.78 18.84 13.72
C CYS A 253 2.66 17.99 12.80
N PHE A 254 3.89 18.44 12.57
CA PHE A 254 4.93 17.70 11.86
C PHE A 254 6.11 17.48 12.79
N PHE A 255 6.41 16.22 13.10
CA PHE A 255 7.46 15.84 14.04
C PHE A 255 8.75 15.48 13.30
N PHE A 256 9.82 16.25 13.53
CA PHE A 256 11.14 16.02 12.89
C PHE A 256 12.28 15.88 13.90
N GLY A 257 11.93 15.66 15.17
CA GLY A 257 12.82 15.25 16.25
C GLY A 257 12.24 15.58 17.63
N PRO A 258 13.08 15.68 18.69
CA PRO A 258 12.62 15.89 20.05
C PRO A 258 11.94 17.25 20.27
N THR A 259 10.90 17.23 21.07
CA THR A 259 10.21 18.41 21.60
C THR A 259 10.73 18.78 23.00
N PRO A 260 10.37 19.95 23.57
CA PRO A 260 10.80 20.35 24.91
C PRO A 260 10.42 19.41 26.07
N VAL A 261 9.40 18.55 25.90
CA VAL A 261 8.98 17.58 26.94
C VAL A 261 9.40 16.15 26.66
N SER A 262 10.13 15.93 25.57
CA SER A 262 10.67 14.63 25.19
C SER A 262 11.70 14.13 26.20
N LYS A 263 11.76 12.80 26.41
CA LYS A 263 12.67 12.15 27.36
C LYS A 263 13.52 11.09 26.67
N GLY A 264 14.84 11.17 26.85
CA GLY A 264 15.76 10.26 26.16
C GLY A 264 15.64 10.41 24.65
N ASP A 265 15.38 9.31 23.96
CA ASP A 265 15.29 9.26 22.49
C ASP A 265 13.84 9.29 21.96
N GLU A 266 12.83 9.42 22.84
CA GLU A 266 11.42 9.51 22.42
C GLU A 266 11.10 10.89 21.80
N ILE A 267 10.10 10.96 20.91
CA ILE A 267 9.49 12.23 20.49
C ILE A 267 8.11 12.32 21.16
N ARG A 268 7.91 13.36 21.98
CA ARG A 268 6.70 13.51 22.81
C ARG A 268 5.96 14.82 22.49
N PRO A 269 4.76 14.80 21.91
CA PRO A 269 3.94 16.00 21.76
C PRO A 269 3.56 16.59 23.13
N TYR A 270 3.10 17.85 23.18
CA TYR A 270 2.71 18.51 24.45
C TYR A 270 1.61 17.75 25.21
N SER A 271 0.66 17.19 24.47
CA SER A 271 -0.36 16.26 24.94
C SER A 271 -0.65 15.24 23.84
N PRO A 272 -1.37 14.14 24.11
CA PRO A 272 -1.66 13.13 23.09
C PRO A 272 -2.21 13.72 21.79
N VAL A 273 -1.73 13.19 20.67
CA VAL A 273 -2.16 13.54 19.31
C VAL A 273 -2.74 12.33 18.61
N THR A 274 -3.60 12.55 17.62
CA THR A 274 -3.96 11.51 16.65
C THR A 274 -2.88 11.49 15.59
N VAL A 275 -2.19 10.36 15.38
CA VAL A 275 -1.28 10.23 14.24
C VAL A 275 -2.14 10.03 12.99
N ILE A 276 -2.07 10.98 12.06
CA ILE A 276 -2.90 11.04 10.85
C ILE A 276 -2.14 10.71 9.58
N GLY A 277 -0.82 10.53 9.66
CA GLY A 277 0.01 10.30 8.49
C GLY A 277 1.51 10.30 8.78
N LYS A 278 2.30 10.22 7.71
CA LYS A 278 3.77 10.23 7.79
C LYS A 278 4.38 10.98 6.60
N LEU A 279 5.46 11.71 6.86
CA LEU A 279 6.32 12.28 5.82
C LEU A 279 7.14 11.15 5.18
N VAL A 280 7.20 11.12 3.86
CA VAL A 280 7.98 10.12 3.10
C VAL A 280 9.34 10.65 2.63
N ASP A 281 9.51 11.97 2.61
CA ASP A 281 10.80 12.62 2.41
C ASP A 281 11.48 12.89 3.77
N ASP A 282 12.78 13.23 3.78
CA ASP A 282 13.54 13.47 5.02
C ASP A 282 12.89 14.57 5.88
N PRO A 283 12.28 14.23 7.04
CA PRO A 283 11.56 15.19 7.87
C PRO A 283 12.51 16.23 8.48
N LYS A 284 13.81 15.91 8.62
CA LYS A 284 14.81 16.83 9.17
C LYS A 284 14.99 18.10 8.33
N LEU A 285 14.55 18.09 7.08
CA LEU A 285 14.55 19.27 6.22
C LEU A 285 13.62 20.38 6.75
N LEU A 286 12.63 20.03 7.58
CA LEU A 286 11.74 21.00 8.24
C LEU A 286 12.48 21.93 9.22
N ARG A 287 13.70 21.60 9.67
CA ARG A 287 14.54 22.53 10.47
C ARG A 287 14.83 23.86 9.76
N LYS A 288 14.64 23.93 8.44
CA LYS A 288 14.82 25.15 7.65
C LYS A 288 13.65 26.12 7.77
N VAL A 289 12.47 25.65 8.18
CA VAL A 289 11.25 26.45 8.31
C VAL A 289 11.35 27.35 9.54
N LYS A 290 10.96 28.61 9.38
CA LYS A 290 11.02 29.61 10.45
C LYS A 290 9.66 29.81 11.11
N GLU A 291 9.70 30.29 12.35
CA GLU A 291 8.51 30.77 13.06
C GLU A 291 7.75 31.79 12.20
N LYS A 292 6.43 31.65 12.14
CA LYS A 292 5.48 32.42 11.31
C LYS A 292 5.60 32.28 9.79
N GLU A 293 6.46 31.40 9.31
CA GLU A 293 6.51 31.06 7.89
C GLU A 293 5.20 30.37 7.46
N THR A 294 4.71 30.68 6.26
CA THR A 294 3.50 30.04 5.72
C THR A 294 3.79 28.60 5.35
N VAL A 295 3.06 27.68 5.98
CA VAL A 295 3.05 26.26 5.64
C VAL A 295 1.74 25.94 4.96
N LYS A 296 1.80 25.19 3.86
CA LYS A 296 0.63 24.79 3.08
C LYS A 296 0.67 23.30 2.80
N ILE A 297 -0.45 22.63 3.00
CA ILE A 297 -0.68 21.23 2.67
C ILE A 297 -1.62 21.16 1.48
N THR A 298 -1.21 20.45 0.44
CA THR A 298 -1.98 20.25 -0.79
C THR A 298 -1.99 18.79 -1.20
N ILE A 299 -2.97 18.37 -1.98
CA ILE A 299 -2.96 17.05 -2.59
C ILE A 299 -1.95 17.05 -3.76
N TYR A 300 -1.17 15.98 -3.90
CA TYR A 300 -0.35 15.74 -5.09
C TYR A 300 -0.64 14.37 -5.72
N TRP A 301 -0.32 14.27 -7.00
CA TRP A 301 -0.60 13.12 -7.85
C TRP A 301 0.71 12.50 -8.32
#